data_AF-A0AAN8FRZ9-F1
#
_entry.id   AF-A0AAN8FRZ9-F1
#
_cell.length_a   1.000
_cell.length_b   1.000
_cell.length_c   1.000
_cell.angle_alpha   90.00
_cell.angle_beta   90.00
_cell.angle_gamma   90.00
#
_symmetry.space_group_name_H-M   'P 1'
#
loop_
_entity.id
_entity.type
_entity.pdbx_description
1 polymer ?
#
loop_
_entity_poly.entity_id
_entity_poly.type
_entity_poly.pdbx_seq_one_letter_code
_entity_poly.pdbx_strand_id
1 'polypeptide(L)'
;MEVFYLNIPWEINEKEYKCSSRDLYEWRRRGAVDIVQGTYFLVLGTIFTSIYLLVMIAMVRGKVLSTPCYKLMLFNGFIDILCLILGSHFVAYFQYNGTVFCSNVVLSHIIGQIV
;
A
#
# COMPACT_ATOMS: atom_id res chain seq x y z
N MET A 1 -9.75 7.74 -37.77
CA MET A 1 -9.51 6.92 -36.56
C MET A 1 -10.75 7.07 -35.70
N GLU A 2 -11.68 6.11 -35.79
CA GLU A 2 -12.87 6.09 -34.93
C GLU A 2 -12.46 5.54 -33.57
N VAL A 3 -12.47 6.41 -32.56
CA VAL A 3 -12.23 6.03 -31.17
C VAL A 3 -13.48 5.29 -30.71
N PHE A 4 -13.41 3.96 -30.66
CA PHE A 4 -14.45 3.13 -30.06
C PHE A 4 -14.51 3.43 -28.56
N TYR A 5 -15.50 4.21 -28.14
CA TYR A 5 -15.87 4.31 -26.74
C TYR A 5 -16.63 3.03 -26.34
N LEU A 6 -15.95 2.15 -25.61
CA LEU A 6 -16.58 1.03 -24.92
C LEU A 6 -17.40 1.59 -23.76
N ASN A 7 -18.66 1.93 -24.03
CA ASN A 7 -19.61 2.31 -22.99
C ASN A 7 -20.21 1.05 -22.37
N ILE A 8 -19.42 0.39 -21.51
CA ILE A 8 -19.88 -0.76 -20.73
C ILE A 8 -20.88 -0.21 -19.71
N PRO A 9 -22.16 -0.59 -19.69
CA PRO A 9 -23.07 -0.12 -18.64
C PRO A 9 -22.65 -0.75 -17.30
N TRP A 10 -21.87 -0.01 -16.51
CA TRP A 10 -21.55 -0.42 -15.14
C TRP A 10 -22.77 -0.15 -14.26
N GLU A 11 -23.65 -1.14 -14.13
CA GLU A 11 -24.70 -1.06 -13.11
C GLU A 11 -24.06 -1.28 -11.74
N ILE A 12 -23.91 -0.19 -10.98
CA ILE A 12 -23.33 -0.23 -9.63
C ILE A 12 -24.31 -0.98 -8.74
N ASN A 13 -23.90 -2.15 -8.27
CA ASN A 13 -24.67 -2.87 -7.26
C ASN A 13 -24.65 -2.05 -5.96
N GLU A 14 -25.76 -1.34 -5.69
CA GLU A 14 -25.88 -0.48 -4.52
C GLU A 14 -25.62 -1.22 -3.20
N LYS A 15 -25.91 -2.53 -3.14
CA LYS A 15 -25.65 -3.35 -1.95
C LYS A 15 -24.17 -3.63 -1.73
N GLU A 16 -23.36 -3.61 -2.78
CA GLU A 16 -21.92 -3.85 -2.69
C GLU A 16 -21.12 -2.56 -2.56
N TYR A 17 -21.65 -1.45 -3.10
CA TYR A 17 -20.97 -0.16 -3.11
C TYR A 17 -21.14 0.61 -1.79
N LYS A 18 -22.33 0.57 -1.18
CA LYS A 18 -22.59 1.30 0.08
C LYS A 18 -22.10 0.46 1.26
N CYS A 19 -21.11 0.94 2.01
CA CYS A 19 -20.65 0.22 3.21
C CYS A 19 -21.73 0.08 4.30
N SER A 20 -22.77 0.94 4.28
CA SER A 20 -23.93 0.88 5.19
C SER A 20 -24.95 -0.20 4.85
N SER A 21 -24.81 -0.90 3.72
CA SER A 21 -25.77 -1.92 3.27
C SER A 21 -25.73 -3.21 4.09
N ARG A 22 -24.64 -3.46 4.82
CA ARG A 22 -24.34 -4.71 5.52
C ARG A 22 -23.61 -4.45 6.83
N ASP A 23 -23.69 -5.41 7.72
CA ASP A 23 -22.92 -5.41 8.96
C ASP A 23 -21.43 -5.71 8.73
N LEU A 24 -20.59 -5.26 9.65
CA LEU A 24 -19.13 -5.43 9.61
C LEU A 24 -18.72 -6.91 9.49
N TYR A 25 -19.45 -7.81 10.16
CA TYR A 25 -19.16 -9.25 10.12
C TYR A 25 -19.36 -9.83 8.72
N GLU A 26 -20.40 -9.40 7.99
CA GLU A 26 -20.63 -9.83 6.61
C GLU A 26 -19.53 -9.34 5.67
N TRP A 27 -19.08 -8.09 5.85
CA TRP A 27 -17.99 -7.54 5.05
C TRP A 27 -16.68 -8.31 5.22
N ARG A 28 -16.32 -8.64 6.46
CA ARG A 28 -15.10 -9.43 6.75
C ARG A 28 -15.16 -10.83 6.16
N ARG A 29 -16.33 -11.48 6.17
CA ARG A 29 -16.50 -12.82 5.59
C ARG A 29 -16.31 -12.88 4.08
N ARG A 30 -16.44 -11.74 3.39
CA ARG A 30 -16.25 -11.64 1.94
C ARG A 30 -14.82 -11.33 1.53
N GLY A 31 -13.97 -11.04 2.50
CA GLY A 31 -12.54 -10.96 2.33
C GLY A 31 -11.97 -12.23 1.73
N ALA A 32 -11.20 -12.09 0.66
CA ALA A 32 -10.36 -13.17 0.15
C ALA A 32 -8.98 -13.07 0.83
N VAL A 33 -8.58 -14.12 1.55
CA VAL A 33 -7.25 -14.20 2.14
C VAL A 33 -6.30 -14.77 1.10
N ASP A 34 -5.29 -14.00 0.70
CA ASP A 34 -4.20 -14.46 -0.16
C ASP A 34 -2.88 -14.50 0.62
N ILE A 35 -2.58 -15.68 1.14
CA ILE A 35 -1.38 -15.93 1.95
C ILE A 35 -0.11 -15.82 1.10
N VAL A 36 -0.18 -16.24 -0.18
CA VAL A 36 0.98 -16.26 -1.06
C VAL A 36 1.38 -14.83 -1.41
N GLN A 37 0.41 -14.03 -1.85
CA GLN A 37 0.62 -12.62 -2.15
C GLN A 37 1.02 -11.84 -0.90
N GLY A 38 0.36 -12.08 0.25
CA GLY A 38 0.71 -11.43 1.52
C GLY A 38 2.16 -11.71 1.94
N THR A 39 2.60 -12.97 1.85
CA THR A 39 3.96 -13.38 2.20
C THR A 39 4.99 -12.78 1.25
N TYR A 40 4.70 -12.76 -0.05
CA TYR A 40 5.56 -12.14 -1.05
C TYR A 40 5.81 -10.65 -0.74
N PHE A 41 4.75 -9.88 -0.48
CA PHE A 41 4.88 -8.47 -0.13
C PHE A 41 5.63 -8.28 1.19
N LEU A 42 5.30 -9.05 2.23
CA LEU A 42 5.98 -8.91 3.52
C LEU A 42 7.48 -9.19 3.42
N VAL A 43 7.88 -10.26 2.72
CA VAL A 43 9.29 -10.63 2.57
C VAL A 43 10.06 -9.61 1.73
N LEU A 44 9.53 -9.20 0.57
CA LEU A 44 10.23 -8.20 -0.24
C LEU A 44 10.26 -6.82 0.42
N GLY A 45 9.15 -6.40 1.03
CA GLY A 45 9.06 -5.15 1.76
C GLY A 45 10.10 -5.07 2.87
N THR A 46 10.22 -6.12 3.69
CA THR A 46 11.20 -6.17 4.79
C THR A 46 12.65 -6.16 4.28
N ILE A 47 12.96 -6.88 3.20
CA ILE A 47 14.30 -6.88 2.60
C ILE A 47 14.66 -5.47 2.10
N PHE A 48 13.78 -4.83 1.31
CA PHE A 48 14.06 -3.52 0.76
C PHE A 48 14.14 -2.43 1.84
N THR A 49 13.23 -2.45 2.83
CA THR A 49 13.30 -1.51 3.95
C THR A 49 14.62 -1.66 4.70
N SER A 50 15.11 -2.88 4.90
CA SER A 50 16.40 -3.13 5.55
C SER A 50 17.57 -2.54 4.76
N ILE A 51 17.59 -2.72 3.44
CA ILE A 51 18.63 -2.17 2.56
C ILE A 51 18.61 -0.63 2.60
N TYR A 52 17.42 -0.02 2.49
CA TYR A 52 17.27 1.43 2.58
C TYR A 52 17.78 1.97 3.92
N LEU A 53 17.42 1.33 5.04
CA LEU A 53 17.91 1.72 6.37
C LEU A 53 19.44 1.65 6.46
N LEU A 54 20.05 0.56 5.97
CA LEU A 54 21.51 0.40 5.97
C LEU A 54 22.20 1.51 5.17
N VAL A 55 21.69 1.83 3.98
CA VAL A 55 22.24 2.89 3.11
C VAL A 55 22.09 4.26 3.75
N MET A 56 20.94 4.57 4.34
CA MET A 56 20.74 5.84 5.03
C MET A 56 21.66 6.00 6.25
N ILE A 57 21.82 4.94 7.05
CA ILE A 57 22.77 4.94 8.19
C ILE A 57 24.19 5.17 7.69
N ALA A 58 24.59 4.52 6.58
CA ALA A 58 25.89 4.69 5.98
C ALA A 58 26.12 6.12 5.48
N MET A 59 25.12 6.76 4.85
CA MET A 59 25.21 8.16 4.41
C MET A 59 25.40 9.13 5.57
N VAL A 60 24.63 8.96 6.66
CA VAL A 60 24.73 9.81 7.85
C VAL A 60 26.11 9.64 8.52
N ARG A 61 26.56 8.39 8.70
CA ARG A 61 27.86 8.09 9.32
C ARG A 61 29.04 8.50 8.45
N GLY A 62 28.92 8.37 7.13
CA GLY A 62 29.95 8.75 6.16
C GLY A 62 30.11 10.26 5.98
N LYS A 63 29.28 11.10 6.64
CA LYS A 63 29.30 12.57 6.55
C LYS A 63 29.22 13.10 5.11
N VAL A 64 28.65 12.33 4.18
CA VAL A 64 28.47 12.72 2.77
C VAL A 64 27.33 13.73 2.56
N LEU A 65 26.55 14.01 3.63
CA LEU A 65 25.44 14.97 3.64
C LEU A 65 25.88 16.43 3.51
N SER A 66 27.17 16.72 3.38
CA SER A 66 27.65 18.08 3.07
C SER A 66 27.22 18.52 1.67
N THR A 67 27.14 17.60 0.71
CA THR A 67 26.68 17.90 -0.66
C THR A 67 25.14 17.91 -0.72
N PRO A 68 24.52 18.94 -1.35
CA PRO A 68 23.06 19.02 -1.48
C PRO A 68 22.41 17.80 -2.13
N CYS A 69 23.08 17.17 -3.10
CA CYS A 69 22.58 15.96 -3.77
C CYS A 69 22.35 14.81 -2.77
N TYR A 70 23.29 14.55 -1.86
CA TYR A 70 23.15 13.51 -0.84
C TYR A 70 22.05 13.83 0.18
N LYS A 71 21.73 15.11 0.44
CA LYS A 71 20.60 15.49 1.29
C LYS A 71 19.26 15.15 0.63
N LEU A 72 19.13 15.43 -0.68
CA LEU A 72 17.94 15.05 -1.44
C LEU A 72 17.81 13.53 -1.54
N MET A 73 18.91 12.82 -1.76
CA MET A 73 18.91 11.35 -1.81
C MET A 73 18.50 10.73 -0.46
N LEU A 74 18.94 11.32 0.67
CA LEU A 74 18.49 10.90 1.99
C LEU A 74 16.98 11.12 2.17
N PHE A 75 16.46 12.30 1.78
CA PHE A 75 15.02 12.57 1.83
C PHE A 75 14.22 11.60 0.96
N ASN A 76 14.69 11.31 -0.26
CA ASN A 76 14.06 10.31 -1.12
C ASN A 76 14.05 8.93 -0.46
N GLY A 77 15.13 8.52 0.19
CA GLY A 77 15.19 7.27 0.94
C GLY A 77 14.16 7.20 2.08
N PHE A 78 13.87 8.32 2.76
CA PHE A 78 12.80 8.38 3.75
C PHE A 78 11.41 8.18 3.10
N ILE A 79 11.15 8.82 1.96
CA ILE A 79 9.90 8.64 1.22
C ILE A 79 9.76 7.19 0.74
N ASP A 80 10.83 6.60 0.21
CA ASP A 80 10.83 5.21 -0.26
C ASP A 80 10.50 4.22 0.87
N ILE A 81 11.03 4.45 2.08
CA ILE A 81 10.68 3.63 3.26
C ILE A 81 9.20 3.79 3.63
N LEU A 82 8.65 5.01 3.61
CA LEU A 82 7.22 5.23 3.87
C LEU A 82 6.35 4.50 2.84
N CYS A 83 6.73 4.57 1.55
CA CYS A 83 6.06 3.84 0.48
C CYS A 83 6.17 2.32 0.66
N LEU A 84 7.30 1.79 1.13
CA LEU A 84 7.44 0.35 1.43
C LEU A 84 6.60 -0.09 2.64
N ILE A 85 6.45 0.78 3.65
CA ILE A 85 5.57 0.48 4.79
C ILE A 85 4.12 0.42 4.31
N LEU A 86 3.64 1.44 3.62
CA LEU A 86 2.24 1.55 3.20
C LEU A 86 1.88 0.61 2.03
N GLY A 87 2.74 0.51 1.04
CA GLY A 87 2.51 -0.29 -0.18
C GLY A 87 2.91 -1.76 -0.05
N SER A 88 3.68 -2.14 0.98
CA SER A 88 4.13 -3.53 1.15
C SER A 88 3.65 -4.13 2.47
N HIS A 89 3.96 -3.51 3.62
CA HIS A 89 3.62 -4.08 4.92
C HIS A 89 2.12 -4.00 5.21
N PHE A 90 1.49 -2.85 4.95
CA PHE A 90 0.04 -2.73 5.11
C PHE A 90 -0.74 -3.55 4.07
N VAL A 91 -0.23 -3.64 2.84
CA VAL A 91 -0.83 -4.52 1.82
C VAL A 91 -0.74 -5.99 2.25
N ALA A 92 0.41 -6.44 2.75
CA ALA A 92 0.54 -7.79 3.30
C ALA A 92 -0.44 -8.02 4.46
N TYR A 93 -0.58 -7.05 5.37
CA TYR A 93 -1.58 -7.11 6.45
C TYR A 93 -3.00 -7.23 5.91
N PHE A 94 -3.36 -6.50 4.86
CA PHE A 94 -4.69 -6.61 4.25
C PHE A 94 -4.91 -7.97 3.60
N GLN A 95 -3.90 -8.52 2.94
CA GLN A 95 -3.98 -9.84 2.29
C GLN A 95 -4.13 -10.97 3.31
N TYR A 96 -3.41 -10.92 4.43
CA TYR A 96 -3.57 -11.92 5.49
C TYR A 96 -4.93 -11.86 6.19
N ASN A 97 -5.53 -10.68 6.28
CA ASN A 97 -6.83 -10.49 6.93
C ASN A 97 -8.03 -10.55 5.96
N GLY A 98 -7.79 -10.63 4.65
CA GLY A 98 -8.84 -10.49 3.64
C GLY A 98 -9.59 -9.16 3.77
N THR A 99 -8.88 -8.05 4.01
CA THR A 99 -9.55 -6.78 4.30
C THR A 99 -10.22 -6.24 3.04
N VAL A 100 -11.53 -5.99 3.12
CA VAL A 100 -12.27 -5.21 2.10
C VAL A 100 -12.37 -3.75 2.54
N PHE A 101 -12.57 -2.82 1.59
CA PHE A 101 -12.66 -1.38 1.87
C PHE A 101 -13.61 -1.04 3.04
N CYS A 102 -14.80 -1.64 3.04
CA CYS A 102 -15.81 -1.41 4.09
C CYS A 102 -15.46 -2.01 5.46
N SER A 103 -14.44 -2.88 5.56
CA SER A 103 -14.00 -3.41 6.86
C SER A 103 -13.25 -2.37 7.70
N ASN A 104 -12.55 -1.44 7.05
CA ASN A 104 -11.93 -0.30 7.70
C ASN A 104 -11.75 0.83 6.67
N VAL A 105 -12.77 1.66 6.52
CA VAL A 105 -12.83 2.73 5.51
C VAL A 105 -11.71 3.75 5.73
N VAL A 106 -11.50 4.18 6.98
CA VAL A 106 -10.48 5.20 7.31
C VAL A 106 -9.09 4.70 6.95
N LEU A 107 -8.74 3.49 7.39
CA LEU A 107 -7.42 2.90 7.13
C LEU A 107 -7.20 2.68 5.63
N SER A 108 -8.19 2.09 4.94
CA SER A 108 -8.09 1.81 3.51
C SER A 108 -7.98 3.10 2.68
N HIS A 109 -8.69 4.16 3.07
CA HIS A 109 -8.65 5.44 2.39
C HIS A 109 -7.32 6.16 2.57
N ILE A 110 -6.80 6.21 3.81
CA ILE A 110 -5.50 6.84 4.10
C ILE A 110 -4.37 6.13 3.35
N ILE A 111 -4.31 4.80 3.40
CA ILE A 111 -3.25 4.05 2.72
C ILE A 111 -3.35 4.19 1.20
N GLY A 112 -4.56 4.11 0.65
CA GLY A 112 -4.78 4.23 -0.79
C GLY A 112 -4.60 5.64 -1.36
N GLN A 113 -4.57 6.69 -0.54
CA GLN A 113 -4.26 8.05 -1.00
C GLN A 113 -2.78 8.42 -0.91
N ILE A 114 -2.04 7.77 -0.01
CA ILE A 114 -0.62 8.07 0.19
C ILE A 114 0.27 7.26 -0.78
N VAL A 115 -0.17 6.05 -1.16
CA VAL A 115 0.49 5.20 -2.16
C VAL A 115 -0.05 5.53 -3.55
#